data_AF-A0A660ZFT7-F1
#
_entry.id   AF-A0A660ZFT7-F1
#
_cell.length_a   1.000
_cell.length_b   1.000
_cell.length_c   1.000
_cell.angle_alpha   90.00
_cell.angle_beta   90.00
_cell.angle_gamma   90.00
#
_symmetry.space_group_name_H-M   'P 1'
#
loop_
_entity.id
_entity.type
_entity.pdbx_description
1 polymer ?
#
loop_
_entity_poly.entity_id
_entity_poly.type
_entity_poly.pdbx_seq_one_letter_code
_entity_poly.pdbx_strand_id
1 'polypeptide(L)'
;MIVLAIIIVGIAIAVSVQLFRANAIDSKRDILIEETSSLAAMAIQFYKKPQEMGGGSKSFMGWTIPPQMVQTINGNFMTSTIAPNQVIITGTGSEVVTGNDSIKVQTIVTATEISSVIIN
;
A
#
# COMPACT_ATOMS: atom_id res chain seq x y z
N MET A 1 2.52 50.41 2.07
CA MET A 1 2.27 49.26 1.17
C MET A 1 3.06 48.00 1.51
N ILE A 2 4.00 48.02 2.46
CA ILE A 2 4.77 46.83 2.87
C ILE A 2 3.98 45.88 3.78
N VAL A 3 3.13 46.42 4.67
CA VAL A 3 2.35 45.61 5.63
C VAL A 3 1.35 44.68 4.94
N LEU A 4 0.73 45.13 3.85
CA LEU A 4 -0.21 44.30 3.09
C LEU A 4 0.51 43.13 2.39
N ALA A 5 1.72 43.37 1.88
CA ALA A 5 2.51 42.35 1.19
C ALA A 5 2.92 41.20 2.11
N ILE A 6 3.34 41.49 3.35
CA ILE A 6 3.78 40.44 4.30
C ILE A 6 2.64 39.54 4.77
N ILE A 7 1.41 40.07 4.88
CA ILE A 7 0.23 39.28 5.28
C ILE A 7 -0.08 38.23 4.21
N ILE A 8 0.02 38.61 2.93
CA ILE A 8 -0.21 37.71 1.80
C ILE A 8 0.86 36.60 1.78
N VAL A 9 2.14 36.94 1.98
CA VAL A 9 3.23 35.97 2.04
C VAL A 9 3.05 34.99 3.21
N GLY A 10 2.63 35.47 4.38
CA GLY A 10 2.41 34.62 5.56
C GLY A 10 1.36 33.52 5.32
N ILE A 11 0.23 33.88 4.69
CA ILE A 11 -0.83 32.91 4.37
C ILE A 11 -0.37 31.94 3.28
N ALA A 12 0.34 32.43 2.26
CA ALA A 12 0.85 31.60 1.18
C ALA A 12 1.80 30.50 1.70
N ILE A 13 2.69 30.81 2.65
CA ILE A 13 3.59 29.83 3.27
C ILE A 13 2.80 28.76 4.04
N ALA A 14 1.82 29.17 4.86
CA ALA A 14 1.03 28.23 5.65
C ALA A 14 0.27 27.23 4.76
N VAL A 15 -0.38 27.72 3.69
CA VAL A 15 -1.09 26.86 2.73
C VAL A 15 -0.10 25.97 1.97
N SER A 16 1.07 26.49 1.58
CA SER A 16 2.08 25.73 0.85
C SER A 16 2.61 24.54 1.66
N VAL A 17 2.85 24.73 2.96
CA VAL A 17 3.28 23.65 3.86
C VAL A 17 2.19 22.59 3.99
N GLN A 18 0.93 23.00 4.10
CA GLN A 18 -0.19 22.07 4.20
C GLN A 18 -0.36 21.25 2.92
N LEU A 19 -0.26 21.89 1.75
CA LEU A 19 -0.30 21.20 0.46
C LEU A 19 0.89 20.26 0.28
N PHE A 20 2.09 20.65 0.69
CA PHE A 20 3.27 19.78 0.63
C PHE A 20 3.09 18.51 1.48
N ARG A 21 2.52 18.65 2.69
CA ARG A 21 2.17 17.50 3.53
C ARG A 21 1.13 16.62 2.86
N ALA A 22 0.03 17.19 2.37
CA ALA A 22 -1.01 16.42 1.68
C ALA A 22 -0.45 15.62 0.48
N ASN A 23 0.38 16.26 -0.35
CA ASN A 23 1.02 15.60 -1.50
C ASN A 23 1.98 14.47 -1.07
N ALA A 24 2.73 14.65 0.03
CA ALA A 24 3.60 13.60 0.55
C ALA A 24 2.79 12.39 1.02
N ILE A 25 1.65 12.62 1.68
CA ILE A 25 0.73 11.58 2.15
C ILE A 25 0.16 10.79 0.96
N ASP A 26 -0.34 11.50 -0.06
CA ASP A 26 -0.93 10.86 -1.23
C ASP A 26 0.11 10.10 -2.05
N SER A 27 1.31 10.65 -2.24
CA SER A 27 2.41 9.93 -2.90
C SER A 27 2.78 8.63 -2.17
N LYS A 28 2.74 8.62 -0.83
CA LYS A 28 3.00 7.40 -0.05
C LYS A 28 1.86 6.39 -0.19
N ARG A 29 0.60 6.83 -0.26
CA ARG A 29 -0.55 5.96 -0.54
C ARG A 29 -0.38 5.27 -1.89
N ASP A 30 0.00 6.02 -2.92
CA ASP A 30 0.21 5.48 -4.27
C ASP A 30 1.33 4.44 -4.28
N ILE A 31 2.45 4.70 -3.59
CA ILE A 31 3.55 3.74 -3.44
C ILE A 31 3.09 2.45 -2.75
N LEU A 32 2.32 2.54 -1.66
CA LEU A 32 1.80 1.35 -0.97
C LEU A 32 0.81 0.56 -1.85
N ILE A 33 -0.01 1.25 -2.65
CA ILE A 33 -0.91 0.60 -3.63
C ILE A 33 -0.09 -0.11 -4.71
N GLU A 34 0.99 0.50 -5.20
CA GLU A 34 1.87 -0.12 -6.19
C GLU A 34 2.58 -1.35 -5.63
N GLU A 35 3.17 -1.26 -4.44
CA GLU A 35 3.84 -2.39 -3.78
C GLU A 35 2.86 -3.54 -3.48
N THR A 36 1.68 -3.25 -2.93
CA THR A 36 0.65 -4.28 -2.71
C THR A 36 0.11 -4.88 -4.01
N SER A 37 -0.03 -4.09 -5.07
CA SER A 37 -0.43 -4.57 -6.40
C SER A 37 0.63 -5.49 -7.02
N SER A 38 1.92 -5.16 -6.87
CA SER A 38 3.02 -6.03 -7.27
C SER A 38 3.01 -7.37 -6.53
N LEU A 39 2.79 -7.34 -5.21
CA LEU A 39 2.59 -8.55 -4.41
C LEU A 39 1.37 -9.37 -4.89
N ALA A 40 0.28 -8.70 -5.24
CA ALA A 40 -0.92 -9.35 -5.77
C ALA A 40 -0.67 -10.03 -7.12
N ALA A 41 0.10 -9.42 -8.01
CA ALA A 41 0.50 -10.02 -9.28
C ALA A 41 1.31 -11.32 -9.06
N MET A 42 2.23 -11.32 -8.08
CA MET A 42 2.97 -12.53 -7.70
C MET A 42 2.06 -13.61 -7.09
N ALA A 43 1.06 -13.22 -6.29
CA ALA A 43 0.08 -14.16 -5.76
C ALA A 43 -0.73 -14.84 -6.88
N ILE A 44 -1.17 -14.09 -7.89
CA ILE A 44 -1.86 -14.65 -9.06
C ILE A 44 -0.95 -15.56 -9.87
N GLN A 45 0.32 -15.20 -10.03
CA GLN A 45 1.30 -16.05 -10.70
C GLN A 45 1.46 -17.38 -9.96
N PHE A 46 1.53 -17.37 -8.62
CA PHE A 46 1.56 -18.58 -7.81
C PHE A 46 0.29 -19.42 -8.01
N TYR A 47 -0.90 -18.80 -7.97
CA TYR A 47 -2.18 -19.48 -8.16
C TYR A 47 -2.26 -20.21 -9.52
N LYS A 48 -1.76 -19.58 -10.59
CA LYS A 48 -1.79 -20.15 -11.95
C LYS A 48 -0.73 -21.24 -12.19
N LYS A 49 0.34 -21.26 -11.40
CA LYS A 49 1.45 -22.19 -11.58
C LYS A 49 1.08 -23.59 -11.01
N PRO A 50 1.39 -24.70 -11.73
CA PRO A 50 1.16 -26.04 -11.22
C PRO A 50 1.98 -26.35 -9.97
N GLN A 51 1.47 -27.24 -9.11
CA GLN A 51 2.15 -27.63 -7.85
C GLN A 51 3.51 -28.27 -8.11
N GLU A 52 3.66 -29.03 -9.20
CA GLU A 52 4.92 -29.66 -9.61
C GLU A 52 6.05 -28.67 -9.87
N MET A 53 5.72 -27.40 -10.16
CA MET A 53 6.69 -26.33 -10.35
C MET A 53 6.78 -25.39 -9.14
N GLY A 54 6.26 -25.79 -7.97
CA GLY A 54 6.22 -24.96 -6.76
C GLY A 54 5.16 -23.86 -6.78
N GLY A 55 4.07 -24.07 -7.52
CA GLY A 55 2.90 -23.19 -7.55
C GLY A 55 1.76 -23.67 -6.64
N GLY A 56 0.64 -22.97 -6.71
CA GLY A 56 -0.56 -23.22 -5.91
C GLY A 56 -1.60 -24.11 -6.56
N SER A 57 -1.47 -24.45 -7.85
CA SER A 57 -2.41 -25.32 -8.58
C SER A 57 -3.88 -24.91 -8.40
N LYS A 58 -4.19 -23.63 -8.66
CA LYS A 58 -5.50 -23.00 -8.40
C LYS A 58 -5.86 -22.86 -6.92
N SER A 59 -4.86 -22.73 -6.06
CA SER A 59 -5.03 -22.42 -4.65
C SER A 59 -4.02 -21.34 -4.23
N PHE A 60 -4.44 -20.36 -3.44
CA PHE A 60 -3.49 -19.44 -2.78
C PHE A 60 -2.90 -20.02 -1.50
N MET A 61 -3.34 -21.22 -1.08
CA MET A 61 -2.82 -21.90 0.11
C MET A 61 -1.30 -22.13 -0.03
N GLY A 62 -0.54 -21.69 0.97
CA GLY A 62 0.92 -21.81 0.97
C GLY A 62 1.65 -20.66 0.26
N TRP A 63 0.93 -19.70 -0.33
CA TRP A 63 1.55 -18.48 -0.80
C TRP A 63 2.05 -17.65 0.38
N THR A 64 3.28 -17.16 0.29
CA THR A 64 3.90 -16.29 1.28
C THR A 64 4.54 -15.10 0.59
N ILE A 65 4.54 -13.95 1.27
CA ILE A 65 5.20 -12.76 0.77
C ILE A 65 6.72 -13.01 0.81
N PRO A 66 7.47 -12.73 -0.28
CA PRO A 66 8.93 -12.83 -0.26
C PRO A 66 9.51 -12.00 0.90
N PRO A 67 10.49 -12.50 1.66
CA PRO A 67 10.99 -11.84 2.86
C PRO A 67 11.53 -10.42 2.60
N GLN A 68 12.01 -10.16 1.39
CA GLN A 68 12.49 -8.85 0.94
C GLN A 68 11.37 -7.80 0.80
N MET A 69 10.12 -8.23 0.65
CA MET A 69 8.95 -7.36 0.49
C MET A 69 8.04 -7.37 1.72
N VAL A 70 8.35 -8.16 2.75
CA VAL A 70 7.64 -8.11 4.04
C VAL A 70 7.92 -6.79 4.75
N GLN A 71 9.14 -6.28 4.64
CA GLN A 71 9.52 -4.95 5.13
C GLN A 71 10.26 -4.19 4.06
N THR A 72 9.62 -3.16 3.53
CA THR A 72 10.24 -2.19 2.64
C THR A 72 10.54 -0.91 3.43
N ILE A 73 11.30 0.01 2.83
CA ILE A 73 11.48 1.35 3.40
C ILE A 73 10.15 2.11 3.55
N ASN A 74 9.15 1.74 2.73
CA ASN A 74 7.86 2.41 2.65
C ASN A 74 6.83 1.84 3.63
N GLY A 75 6.96 0.56 4.01
CA GLY A 75 5.99 -0.08 4.90
C GLY A 75 6.25 -1.55 5.18
N ASN A 76 5.38 -2.12 6.00
CA ASN A 76 5.35 -3.54 6.34
C ASN A 76 4.16 -4.21 5.66
N PHE A 77 4.38 -5.33 4.99
CA PHE A 77 3.37 -6.08 4.25
C PHE A 77 3.14 -7.43 4.90
N MET A 78 1.87 -7.70 5.24
CA MET A 78 1.45 -8.94 5.87
C MET A 78 0.29 -9.56 5.12
N THR A 79 0.22 -10.90 5.12
CA THR A 79 -0.99 -11.61 4.69
C THR A 79 -1.96 -11.70 5.87
N SER A 80 -3.16 -11.13 5.70
CA SER A 80 -4.20 -11.15 6.74
C SER A 80 -5.04 -12.41 6.65
N THR A 81 -5.34 -12.89 5.44
CA THR A 81 -6.12 -14.11 5.22
C THR A 81 -5.64 -14.81 3.96
N ILE A 82 -5.43 -16.11 4.05
CA ILE A 82 -5.10 -16.97 2.91
C ILE A 82 -6.18 -18.05 2.84
N ALA A 83 -7.02 -17.97 1.82
CA ALA A 83 -8.02 -18.96 1.47
C ALA A 83 -7.66 -19.56 0.11
N PRO A 84 -8.22 -20.74 -0.26
CA PRO A 84 -7.94 -21.35 -1.56
C PRO A 84 -8.23 -20.41 -2.75
N ASN A 85 -9.27 -19.59 -2.64
CA ASN A 85 -9.75 -18.72 -3.73
C ASN A 85 -9.41 -17.24 -3.55
N GLN A 86 -8.82 -16.86 -2.41
CA GLN A 86 -8.60 -15.46 -2.05
C GLN A 86 -7.38 -15.31 -1.15
N VAL A 87 -6.57 -14.28 -1.39
CA VAL A 87 -5.56 -13.81 -0.42
C VAL A 87 -5.75 -12.33 -0.15
N ILE A 88 -5.69 -11.96 1.13
CA ILE A 88 -5.78 -10.57 1.58
C ILE A 88 -4.38 -10.14 2.03
N ILE A 89 -3.80 -9.20 1.30
CA ILE A 89 -2.51 -8.58 1.58
C ILE A 89 -2.78 -7.24 2.24
N THR A 90 -2.13 -6.93 3.35
CA THR A 90 -2.25 -5.65 4.04
C THR A 90 -0.87 -5.01 4.14
N GLY A 91 -0.67 -3.89 3.45
CA GLY A 91 0.50 -3.03 3.57
C GLY A 91 0.23 -1.91 4.58
N THR A 92 1.09 -1.77 5.58
CA THR A 92 1.04 -0.70 6.58
C THR A 92 2.23 0.22 6.36
N GLY A 93 1.98 1.49 6.08
CA GLY A 93 3.04 2.50 5.92
C GLY A 93 3.88 2.67 7.18
N SER A 94 5.18 2.86 7.00
CA SER A 94 6.13 3.07 8.10
C SER A 94 5.99 4.45 8.76
N GLU A 95 5.49 5.43 8.02
CA GLU A 95 5.30 6.81 8.48
C GLU A 95 3.90 7.03 9.06
N VAL A 96 3.84 7.73 10.19
CA VAL A 96 2.60 8.13 10.86
C VAL A 96 2.12 9.44 10.25
N VAL A 97 0.88 9.45 9.77
CA VAL A 97 0.41 10.42 8.79
C VAL A 97 -0.48 11.47 9.44
N THR A 98 -1.21 11.10 10.48
CA THR A 98 -1.93 12.01 11.38
C THR A 98 -2.06 11.35 12.76
N GLY A 99 -1.54 11.99 13.81
CA GLY A 99 -1.62 11.42 15.17
C GLY A 99 -0.75 10.17 15.34
N ASN A 100 -1.38 9.01 15.63
CA ASN A 100 -0.76 7.69 15.80
C ASN A 100 -1.10 6.71 14.65
N ASP A 101 -1.89 7.14 13.65
CA ASP A 101 -2.34 6.27 12.56
C ASP A 101 -1.43 6.37 11.33
N SER A 102 -0.96 5.20 10.90
CA SER A 102 -0.27 4.97 9.64
C SER A 102 -1.29 4.61 8.55
N ILE A 103 -0.98 4.97 7.29
CA ILE A 103 -1.77 4.52 6.13
C ILE A 103 -1.74 2.99 6.08
N LYS A 104 -2.91 2.35 5.99
CA LYS A 104 -2.99 0.91 5.66
C LYS A 104 -3.69 0.73 4.32
N VAL A 105 -3.12 -0.09 3.46
CA VAL A 105 -3.69 -0.49 2.17
C VAL A 105 -3.93 -1.98 2.24
N GLN A 106 -5.19 -2.38 2.04
CA GLN A 106 -5.57 -3.78 1.95
C GLN A 106 -5.87 -4.13 0.50
N THR A 107 -5.13 -5.07 -0.03
CA THR A 107 -5.33 -5.63 -1.37
C THR A 107 -5.89 -7.03 -1.26
N ILE A 108 -7.11 -7.16 -1.73
CA ILE A 108 -7.81 -8.42 -1.88
C ILE A 108 -7.48 -8.95 -3.28
N VAL A 109 -6.93 -10.15 -3.31
CA VAL A 109 -6.57 -10.86 -4.53
C VAL A 109 -7.45 -12.08 -4.65
N THR A 110 -8.20 -12.17 -5.74
CA THR A 110 -9.01 -13.32 -6.12
C THR A 110 -8.44 -13.91 -7.41
N ALA A 111 -8.87 -15.11 -7.80
CA ALA A 111 -8.38 -15.81 -9.00
C ALA A 111 -8.46 -14.99 -10.31
N THR A 112 -9.33 -13.99 -10.37
CA THR A 112 -9.61 -13.15 -11.54
C THR A 112 -9.45 -11.66 -11.32
N GLU A 113 -9.42 -11.18 -10.08
CA GLU A 113 -9.49 -9.75 -9.75
C GLU A 113 -8.50 -9.38 -8.65
N ILE A 114 -7.96 -8.16 -8.74
CA ILE A 114 -7.17 -7.51 -7.69
C ILE A 114 -7.95 -6.26 -7.30
N SER A 115 -8.31 -6.14 -6.03
CA SER A 115 -9.00 -4.98 -5.48
C SER A 115 -8.22 -4.42 -4.30
N SER A 116 -7.77 -3.17 -4.39
CA SER A 116 -7.08 -2.48 -3.31
C SER A 116 -8.02 -1.47 -2.65
N VAL A 117 -8.18 -1.59 -1.33
CA VAL A 117 -8.98 -0.70 -0.49
C VAL A 117 -8.09 -0.12 0.58
N ILE A 118 -8.15 1.20 0.78
CA ILE A 118 -7.43 1.87 1.85
C ILE A 118 -8.23 1.70 3.14
N ILE A 119 -7.59 1.16 4.19
CA ILE A 119 -8.17 1.04 5.52
C ILE A 119 -7.50 2.12 6.37
N ASN A 120 -8.28 3.12 6.78
CA ASN A 120 -7.82 4.16 7.71
C ASN A 120 -8.03 3.65 9.14
#